data_AF-A0A5C3L1C8-F1
#
_entry.id   AF-A0A5C3L1C8-F1
#
_cell.length_a   1.000
_cell.length_b   1.000
_cell.length_c   1.000
_cell.angle_alpha   90.00
_cell.angle_beta   90.00
_cell.angle_gamma   90.00
#
_symmetry.space_group_name_H-M   'P 1'
#
loop_
_entity.id
_entity.type
_entity.pdbx_description
1 polymer ?
#
loop_
_entity_poly.entity_id
_entity_poly.type
_entity_poly.pdbx_seq_one_letter_code
_entity_poly.pdbx_strand_id
1 'polypeptide(L)'
;DPLVHHGRHIGRSIYAFANINHLLTMGVAIDAVGDVPSEEQERLEYRVYKAILKFLPPLDEALANYSPEQITRIAALLQKGSDSARSDDTKGLKKGVIEFLNDDAPLDPYVHPGEKSSRGFAHPRLGQLLCPISKDWNNETHRKELIEGTQTPGPEDWPLFLFENQEFNREDVWAGFLKNEYLVQAYLWVFICPTAARKSKKSIKATKQGNAQIHGMTSVTIASIVYIATQVRFALTNAEPFSRSDRVTDSQSFYQSLYRFLDNPDYHEEVDDLLKWWN
;
A
#
# COMPACT_ATOMS: atom_id res chain seq x y z
N ASP A 1 13.98 -19.81 -3.40
CA ASP A 1 12.99 -20.49 -2.55
C ASP A 1 11.59 -20.04 -2.98
N PRO A 2 10.70 -20.96 -3.40
CA PRO A 2 9.35 -20.62 -3.86
C PRO A 2 8.49 -19.91 -2.82
N LEU A 3 8.58 -20.25 -1.53
CA LEU A 3 7.79 -19.60 -0.48
C LEU A 3 8.20 -18.14 -0.30
N VAL A 4 9.51 -17.85 -0.36
CA VAL A 4 9.98 -16.45 -0.36
C VAL A 4 9.38 -15.70 -1.55
N HIS A 5 9.24 -16.34 -2.71
CA HIS A 5 8.64 -15.72 -3.88
C HIS A 5 7.14 -15.48 -3.71
N HIS A 6 6.38 -16.46 -3.20
CA HIS A 6 4.95 -16.29 -2.88
C HIS A 6 4.70 -15.21 -1.83
N GLY A 7 5.57 -15.12 -0.81
CA GLY A 7 5.54 -14.08 0.19
C GLY A 7 5.57 -12.67 -0.39
N ARG A 8 6.28 -12.47 -1.52
CA ARG A 8 6.31 -11.18 -2.23
C ARG A 8 4.92 -10.78 -2.74
N HIS A 9 4.14 -11.73 -3.26
CA HIS A 9 2.79 -11.46 -3.74
C HIS A 9 1.82 -11.23 -2.59
N ILE A 10 1.91 -12.05 -1.53
CA ILE A 10 1.09 -11.89 -0.31
C ILE A 10 1.21 -10.46 0.23
N GLY A 11 2.44 -9.96 0.39
CA GLY A 11 2.70 -8.62 0.90
C GLY A 11 2.24 -7.48 -0.02
N ARG A 12 2.06 -7.74 -1.32
CA ARG A 12 1.61 -6.72 -2.29
C ARG A 12 0.10 -6.73 -2.51
N SER A 13 -0.53 -7.90 -2.46
CA SER A 13 -1.87 -8.09 -3.02
C SER A 13 -2.86 -8.75 -2.07
N ILE A 14 -2.41 -9.29 -0.94
CA ILE A 14 -3.30 -9.86 0.08
C ILE A 14 -3.32 -8.97 1.32
N TYR A 15 -2.18 -8.74 1.96
CA TYR A 15 -2.09 -7.84 3.11
C TYR A 15 -0.64 -7.44 3.43
N ALA A 16 -0.33 -6.14 3.35
CA ALA A 16 1.06 -5.66 3.33
C ALA A 16 1.80 -5.68 4.68
N PHE A 17 1.06 -5.58 5.78
CA PHE A 17 1.61 -5.54 7.14
C PHE A 17 1.18 -6.76 7.95
N ALA A 18 1.02 -7.89 7.28
CA ALA A 18 0.70 -9.16 7.92
C ALA A 18 1.85 -9.63 8.82
N ASN A 19 1.53 -10.06 10.04
CA ASN A 19 2.40 -10.94 10.82
C ASN A 19 2.05 -12.38 10.43
N ILE A 20 2.72 -12.92 9.42
CA ILE A 20 2.33 -14.20 8.81
C ILE A 20 2.41 -15.36 9.81
N ASN A 21 3.36 -15.32 10.76
CA ASN A 21 3.47 -16.35 11.78
C ASN A 21 2.24 -16.37 12.70
N HIS A 22 1.83 -15.19 13.17
CA HIS A 22 0.60 -15.04 13.95
C HIS A 22 -0.62 -15.52 13.15
N LEU A 23 -0.76 -15.06 11.90
CA LEU A 23 -1.90 -15.44 11.06
C LEU A 23 -2.03 -16.95 10.85
N LEU A 24 -0.94 -17.65 10.54
CA LEU A 24 -0.97 -19.10 10.35
C LEU A 24 -1.26 -19.84 11.67
N THR A 25 -0.63 -19.41 12.78
CA THR A 25 -0.81 -20.08 14.09
C THR A 25 -2.24 -19.90 14.61
N MET A 26 -2.75 -18.68 14.57
CA MET A 26 -4.11 -18.33 15.00
C MET A 26 -5.16 -18.97 14.07
N GLY A 27 -4.94 -18.96 12.76
CA GLY A 27 -5.85 -19.57 11.79
C GLY A 27 -6.00 -21.09 11.96
N VAL A 28 -4.90 -21.81 12.20
CA VAL A 28 -4.93 -23.25 12.49
C VAL A 28 -5.68 -23.55 13.78
N ALA A 29 -5.45 -22.75 14.83
CA ALA A 29 -6.15 -22.92 16.10
C ALA A 29 -7.67 -22.72 15.94
N ILE A 30 -8.08 -21.69 15.19
CA ILE A 30 -9.50 -21.45 14.87
C ILE A 30 -10.09 -22.61 14.06
N ASP A 31 -9.42 -23.04 12.99
CA ASP A 31 -9.92 -24.12 12.13
C ASP A 31 -10.09 -25.44 12.90
N ALA A 32 -9.24 -25.70 13.90
CA ALA A 32 -9.34 -26.87 14.76
C ALA A 32 -10.54 -26.83 15.73
N VAL A 33 -10.92 -25.64 16.20
CA VAL A 33 -12.08 -25.44 17.10
C VAL A 33 -13.38 -25.34 16.31
N GLY A 34 -13.34 -24.77 15.10
CA GLY A 34 -14.52 -24.54 14.25
C GLY A 34 -15.32 -23.29 14.62
N ASP A 35 -14.81 -22.44 15.51
CA ASP A 35 -15.48 -21.22 15.95
C ASP A 35 -15.10 -20.02 15.08
N VAL A 36 -16.08 -19.19 14.71
CA VAL A 36 -15.81 -17.95 13.97
C VAL A 36 -15.44 -16.83 14.94
N PRO A 37 -14.36 -16.06 14.69
CA PRO A 37 -13.96 -14.96 15.58
C PRO A 37 -15.06 -13.91 15.79
N SER A 38 -15.23 -13.48 17.04
CA SER A 38 -16.22 -12.47 17.43
C SER A 38 -15.64 -11.05 17.45
N GLU A 39 -14.31 -10.90 17.54
CA GLU A 39 -13.63 -9.61 17.46
C GLU A 39 -13.36 -9.21 16.01
N GLU A 40 -13.57 -7.94 15.67
CA GLU A 40 -13.41 -7.44 14.29
C GLU A 40 -11.98 -7.63 13.77
N GLN A 41 -10.99 -7.36 14.61
CA GLN A 41 -9.58 -7.51 14.26
C GLN A 41 -9.24 -8.98 13.98
N GLU A 42 -9.69 -9.92 14.81
CA GLU A 42 -9.49 -11.36 14.58
C GLU A 42 -10.24 -11.85 13.34
N ARG A 43 -11.44 -11.33 13.05
CA ARG A 43 -12.15 -11.64 11.79
C ARG A 43 -11.36 -11.20 10.57
N LEU A 44 -10.76 -10.02 10.59
CA LEU A 44 -9.88 -9.55 9.52
C LEU A 44 -8.67 -10.47 9.38
N GLU A 45 -7.97 -10.76 10.48
CA GLU A 45 -6.81 -11.64 10.49
C GLU A 45 -7.13 -13.04 9.96
N TYR A 46 -8.27 -13.61 10.36
CA TYR A 46 -8.74 -14.91 9.88
C TYR A 46 -9.09 -14.88 8.38
N ARG A 47 -9.72 -13.81 7.88
CA ARG A 47 -9.94 -13.64 6.43
C ARG A 47 -8.64 -13.53 5.65
N VAL A 48 -7.65 -12.81 6.17
CA VAL A 48 -6.32 -12.72 5.56
C VAL A 48 -5.64 -14.08 5.55
N TYR A 49 -5.71 -14.84 6.64
CA TYR A 49 -5.24 -16.23 6.71
C TYR A 49 -5.89 -17.10 5.63
N LYS A 50 -7.22 -17.10 5.51
CA LYS A 50 -7.93 -17.84 4.46
C LYS A 50 -7.54 -17.39 3.05
N ALA A 51 -7.33 -16.10 2.83
CA ALA A 51 -6.86 -15.59 1.54
C ALA A 51 -5.44 -16.09 1.19
N ILE A 52 -4.54 -16.19 2.18
CA ILE A 52 -3.20 -16.78 1.99
C ILE A 52 -3.31 -18.26 1.59
N LEU A 53 -4.17 -19.04 2.26
CA LEU A 53 -4.36 -20.46 1.94
C LEU A 53 -5.00 -20.68 0.57
N LYS A 54 -6.00 -19.86 0.21
CA LYS A 54 -6.57 -19.87 -1.14
C LYS A 54 -5.52 -19.60 -2.23
N PHE A 55 -4.56 -18.71 -1.95
CA PHE A 55 -3.43 -18.44 -2.85
C PHE A 55 -2.38 -19.56 -2.86
N LEU A 56 -2.28 -20.34 -1.79
CA LEU A 56 -1.34 -21.46 -1.64
C LEU A 56 -2.08 -22.78 -1.34
N PRO A 57 -2.83 -23.36 -2.30
CA PRO A 57 -3.58 -24.59 -2.06
C PRO A 57 -2.77 -25.76 -1.47
N PRO A 58 -1.49 -26.00 -1.89
CA PRO A 58 -0.69 -27.05 -1.26
C PRO A 58 -0.38 -26.80 0.22
N LEU A 59 -0.36 -25.53 0.65
CA LEU A 59 -0.22 -25.19 2.06
C LEU A 59 -1.53 -25.47 2.80
N ASP A 60 -2.67 -25.06 2.24
CA ASP A 60 -4.02 -25.30 2.80
C ASP A 60 -4.25 -26.80 3.11
N GLU A 61 -3.94 -27.67 2.13
CA GLU A 61 -4.12 -29.12 2.25
C GLU A 61 -3.24 -29.77 3.33
N ALA A 62 -2.06 -29.19 3.60
CA ALA A 62 -1.05 -29.80 4.46
C ALA A 62 -0.99 -29.19 5.86
N LEU A 63 -1.53 -27.97 6.06
CA LEU A 63 -1.25 -27.16 7.24
C LEU A 63 -1.66 -27.82 8.55
N ALA A 64 -2.79 -28.54 8.58
CA ALA A 64 -3.29 -29.24 9.75
C ALA A 64 -2.36 -30.37 10.24
N ASN A 65 -1.48 -30.87 9.37
CA ASN A 65 -0.53 -31.94 9.69
C ASN A 65 0.87 -31.41 10.05
N TYR A 66 1.08 -30.09 10.01
CA TYR A 66 2.37 -29.49 10.32
C TYR A 66 2.56 -29.23 11.81
N SER A 67 3.76 -29.48 12.30
CA SER A 67 4.17 -29.08 13.64
C SER A 67 4.26 -27.55 13.76
N PRO A 68 4.17 -27.00 14.98
CA PRO A 68 4.36 -25.56 15.20
C PRO A 68 5.69 -25.03 14.64
N GLU A 69 6.76 -25.83 14.68
CA GLU A 69 8.08 -25.47 14.12
C GLU A 69 8.05 -25.42 12.59
N GLN A 70 7.33 -26.34 11.94
CA GLN A 70 7.16 -26.33 10.49
C GLN A 70 6.35 -25.09 10.04
N ILE A 71 5.25 -24.79 10.73
CA ILE A 71 4.45 -23.57 10.49
C ILE A 71 5.33 -22.33 10.65
N THR A 72 6.12 -22.27 11.72
CA THR A 72 7.01 -21.14 11.99
C THR A 72 8.05 -20.95 10.88
N ARG A 73 8.65 -22.05 10.39
CA ARG A 73 9.61 -22.01 9.29
C ARG A 73 8.98 -21.51 7.98
N ILE A 74 7.79 -22.00 7.64
CA ILE A 74 7.06 -21.57 6.44
C ILE A 74 6.70 -20.09 6.54
N ALA A 75 6.14 -19.67 7.68
CA ALA A 75 5.81 -18.29 7.95
C ALA A 75 7.03 -17.36 7.79
N ALA A 76 8.20 -17.77 8.29
CA ALA A 76 9.43 -16.98 8.18
C ALA A 76 9.87 -16.78 6.71
N LEU A 77 9.70 -17.79 5.85
CA LEU A 77 10.02 -17.68 4.42
C LEU A 77 9.04 -16.75 3.69
N LEU A 78 7.74 -16.88 3.96
CA LEU A 78 6.72 -15.99 3.41
C LEU A 78 6.94 -14.54 3.89
N GLN A 79 7.22 -14.34 5.17
CA GLN A 79 7.47 -13.03 5.76
C GLN A 79 8.71 -12.38 5.14
N LYS A 80 9.80 -13.15 4.99
CA LYS A 80 11.01 -12.69 4.29
C LYS A 80 10.69 -12.22 2.87
N GLY A 81 9.81 -12.93 2.17
CA GLY A 81 9.31 -12.54 0.85
C GLY A 81 8.61 -11.18 0.86
N SER A 82 7.62 -11.05 1.75
CA SER A 82 6.84 -9.82 1.94
C SER A 82 7.73 -8.61 2.26
N ASP A 83 8.63 -8.77 3.23
CA ASP A 83 9.55 -7.71 3.64
C ASP A 83 10.54 -7.32 2.53
N SER A 84 11.05 -8.32 1.79
CA SER A 84 11.94 -8.07 0.65
C SER A 84 11.23 -7.32 -0.47
N ALA A 85 9.98 -7.72 -0.80
CA ALA A 85 9.17 -7.01 -1.78
C ALA A 85 8.95 -5.56 -1.39
N ARG A 86 8.51 -5.32 -0.14
CA ARG A 86 8.27 -3.97 0.37
C ARG A 86 9.53 -3.11 0.32
N SER A 87 10.69 -3.66 0.69
CA SER A 87 11.98 -2.94 0.61
C SER A 87 12.35 -2.57 -0.83
N ASP A 88 12.23 -3.50 -1.78
CA ASP A 88 12.51 -3.27 -3.20
C ASP A 88 11.58 -2.19 -3.78
N ASP A 89 10.28 -2.31 -3.53
CA ASP A 89 9.28 -1.39 -4.06
C ASP A 89 9.41 0.00 -3.42
N THR A 90 9.69 0.07 -2.11
CA THR A 90 9.99 1.33 -1.42
C THR A 90 11.19 2.03 -2.07
N LYS A 91 12.28 1.30 -2.33
CA LYS A 91 13.47 1.84 -2.98
C LYS A 91 13.15 2.35 -4.40
N GLY A 92 12.36 1.59 -5.16
CA GLY A 92 11.96 1.94 -6.52
C GLY A 92 11.05 3.17 -6.57
N LEU A 93 9.95 3.15 -5.81
CA LEU A 93 8.92 4.20 -5.82
C LEU A 93 9.38 5.51 -5.19
N LYS A 94 10.33 5.48 -4.23
CA LYS A 94 10.99 6.72 -3.76
C LYS A 94 11.53 7.54 -4.93
N LYS A 95 12.13 6.87 -5.92
CA LYS A 95 12.62 7.53 -7.13
C LYS A 95 11.47 7.79 -8.11
N GLY A 96 10.68 6.75 -8.41
CA GLY A 96 9.62 6.80 -9.42
C GLY A 96 8.61 7.93 -9.20
N VAL A 97 8.12 8.13 -7.97
CA VAL A 97 7.12 9.17 -7.68
C VAL A 97 7.64 10.58 -8.00
N ILE A 98 8.91 10.87 -7.72
CA ILE A 98 9.52 12.16 -8.07
C ILE A 98 9.71 12.29 -9.58
N GLU A 99 10.02 11.20 -10.28
CA GLU A 99 10.08 11.19 -11.75
C GLU A 99 8.71 11.41 -12.38
N PHE A 100 7.64 10.82 -11.83
CA PHE A 100 6.27 11.02 -12.31
C PHE A 100 5.84 12.48 -12.19
N LEU A 101 6.16 13.11 -11.05
CA LEU A 101 5.87 14.51 -10.81
C LEU A 101 6.64 15.40 -11.79
N ASN A 102 7.93 15.19 -11.98
CA ASN A 102 8.74 15.98 -12.91
C ASN A 102 8.34 15.77 -14.39
N ASP A 103 7.88 14.56 -14.77
CA ASP A 103 7.34 14.29 -16.12
C ASP A 103 6.04 15.09 -16.36
N ASP A 104 5.31 15.49 -15.31
CA ASP A 104 4.06 16.26 -15.36
C ASP A 104 4.32 17.77 -15.31
N ALA A 105 5.03 18.23 -14.28
CA ALA A 105 5.53 19.59 -14.15
C ALA A 105 6.83 19.57 -13.31
N PRO A 106 7.92 20.22 -13.76
CA PRO A 106 9.15 20.30 -12.99
C PRO A 106 8.89 20.83 -11.57
N LEU A 107 9.43 20.13 -10.57
CA LEU A 107 9.32 20.55 -9.18
C LEU A 107 10.17 21.81 -8.93
N ASP A 108 9.56 22.79 -8.27
CA ASP A 108 10.22 24.01 -7.80
C ASP A 108 9.96 24.19 -6.29
N PRO A 109 11.01 24.16 -5.44
CA PRO A 109 12.42 23.93 -5.78
C PRO A 109 12.68 22.52 -6.32
N TYR A 110 13.76 22.33 -7.08
CA TYR A 110 14.11 21.01 -7.62
C TYR A 110 14.33 19.97 -6.51
N VAL A 111 13.71 18.80 -6.67
CA VAL A 111 13.91 17.63 -5.80
C VAL A 111 14.65 16.56 -6.56
N HIS A 112 15.83 16.19 -6.09
CA HIS A 112 16.57 15.08 -6.66
C HIS A 112 15.85 13.75 -6.35
N PRO A 113 15.54 12.89 -7.36
CA PRO A 113 14.77 11.66 -7.14
C PRO A 113 15.39 10.67 -6.14
N GLY A 114 16.71 10.73 -5.93
CA GLY A 114 17.43 9.91 -4.95
C GLY A 114 17.50 10.49 -3.53
N GLU A 115 17.05 11.73 -3.32
CA GLU A 115 17.13 12.43 -2.03
C GLU A 115 15.74 12.56 -1.40
N LYS A 116 15.64 12.32 -0.08
CA LYS A 116 14.37 12.35 0.68
C LYS A 116 14.26 13.56 1.63
N SER A 117 15.39 14.13 2.05
CA SER A 117 15.48 15.28 2.97
C SER A 117 14.72 16.52 2.49
N SER A 118 14.68 16.75 1.18
CA SER A 118 14.01 17.89 0.55
C SER A 118 12.51 17.68 0.28
N ARG A 119 11.92 16.58 0.77
CA ARG A 119 10.51 16.23 0.56
C ARG A 119 9.62 16.61 1.75
N GLY A 120 8.33 16.27 1.65
CA GLY A 120 7.33 16.54 2.69
C GLY A 120 6.73 17.94 2.61
N PHE A 121 6.16 18.41 3.72
CA PHE A 121 5.39 19.66 3.77
C PHE A 121 6.21 20.91 3.47
N ALA A 122 7.51 20.93 3.75
CA ALA A 122 8.36 22.07 3.44
C ALA A 122 8.46 22.37 1.93
N HIS A 123 8.21 21.37 1.07
CA HIS A 123 8.20 21.57 -0.38
C HIS A 123 6.79 21.95 -0.85
N PRO A 124 6.58 23.05 -1.60
CA PRO A 124 5.24 23.55 -1.98
C PRO A 124 4.35 22.51 -2.66
N ARG A 125 4.85 21.87 -3.72
CA ARG A 125 4.07 20.85 -4.45
C ARG A 125 3.84 19.56 -3.65
N LEU A 126 4.87 19.01 -3.01
CA LEU A 126 4.73 17.76 -2.24
C LEU A 126 3.86 17.96 -0.99
N GLY A 127 3.99 19.12 -0.33
CA GLY A 127 3.14 19.52 0.77
C GLY A 127 1.68 19.68 0.35
N GLN A 128 1.40 20.25 -0.83
CA GLN A 128 0.04 20.29 -1.38
C GLN A 128 -0.53 18.88 -1.59
N LEU A 129 0.24 17.95 -2.17
CA LEU A 129 -0.19 16.56 -2.38
C LEU A 129 -0.45 15.82 -1.06
N LEU A 130 0.34 16.11 -0.03
CA LEU A 130 0.22 15.53 1.31
C LEU A 130 -0.80 16.25 2.21
N CYS A 131 -1.28 17.43 1.81
CA CYS A 131 -2.22 18.21 2.60
C CYS A 131 -3.47 17.36 2.86
N PRO A 132 -3.90 17.21 4.12
CA PRO A 132 -5.08 16.42 4.42
C PRO A 132 -6.34 17.16 3.94
N ILE A 133 -7.37 16.41 3.54
CA ILE A 133 -8.66 16.94 3.07
C ILE A 133 -9.37 17.88 4.07
N SER A 134 -9.04 17.75 5.35
CA SER A 134 -9.53 18.60 6.44
C SER A 134 -8.87 19.97 6.50
N LYS A 135 -7.77 20.19 5.75
CA LYS A 135 -7.02 21.44 5.68
C LYS A 135 -7.01 22.01 4.26
N ASP A 136 -6.80 23.31 4.20
CA ASP A 136 -6.60 24.05 2.96
C ASP A 136 -5.13 24.47 2.84
N TRP A 137 -4.43 23.97 1.83
CA TRP A 137 -3.02 24.30 1.57
C TRP A 137 -2.80 25.78 1.24
N ASN A 138 -3.81 26.46 0.71
CA ASN A 138 -3.75 27.89 0.40
C ASN A 138 -3.95 28.77 1.64
N ASN A 139 -4.47 28.20 2.72
CA ASN A 139 -4.54 28.87 4.01
C ASN A 139 -3.15 28.86 4.67
N GLU A 140 -2.60 30.06 4.90
CA GLU A 140 -1.24 30.22 5.43
C GLU A 140 -1.05 29.59 6.82
N THR A 141 -2.07 29.68 7.69
CA THR A 141 -2.03 29.08 9.03
C THR A 141 -1.95 27.56 8.94
N HIS A 142 -2.84 26.93 8.16
CA HIS A 142 -2.83 25.48 7.97
C HIS A 142 -1.52 24.99 7.37
N ARG A 143 -1.00 25.70 6.35
CA ARG A 143 0.27 25.36 5.73
C ARG A 143 1.44 25.46 6.72
N LYS A 144 1.47 26.52 7.52
CA LYS A 144 2.52 26.73 8.54
C LYS A 144 2.49 25.63 9.60
N GLU A 145 1.32 25.27 10.11
CA GLU A 145 1.17 24.18 11.09
C GLU A 145 1.72 22.84 10.59
N LEU A 146 1.47 22.52 9.31
CA LEU A 146 1.97 21.30 8.66
C LEU A 146 3.48 21.33 8.42
N ILE A 147 4.03 22.49 8.02
CA ILE A 147 5.47 22.66 7.78
C ILE A 147 6.26 22.59 9.09
N GLU A 148 5.77 23.27 10.13
CA GLU A 148 6.43 23.32 11.45
C GLU A 148 6.18 22.05 12.28
N GLY A 149 5.23 21.20 11.85
CA GLY A 149 4.88 19.95 12.53
C GLY A 149 4.10 20.16 13.82
N THR A 150 3.56 21.36 14.07
CA THR A 150 2.69 21.62 15.24
C THR A 150 1.36 20.89 15.11
N GLN A 151 0.94 20.56 13.89
CA GLN A 151 -0.08 19.58 13.61
C GLN A 151 0.44 18.54 12.62
N THR A 152 0.55 17.30 13.09
CA THR A 152 0.96 16.16 12.25
C THR A 152 -0.29 15.39 11.83
N PRO A 153 -0.54 15.22 10.51
CA PRO A 153 -1.67 14.42 10.04
C PRO A 153 -1.59 12.99 10.56
N GLY A 154 -2.69 12.52 11.12
CA GLY A 154 -2.86 11.15 11.57
C GLY A 154 -3.10 10.16 10.41
N PRO A 155 -3.30 8.88 10.73
CA PRO A 155 -3.57 7.84 9.74
C PRO A 155 -4.86 8.03 8.94
N GLU A 156 -5.86 8.67 9.53
CA GLU A 156 -7.18 8.93 8.93
C GLU A 156 -7.27 10.30 8.23
N ASP A 157 -6.23 11.13 8.38
CA ASP A 157 -6.14 12.42 7.71
C ASP A 157 -5.70 12.21 6.25
N TRP A 158 -6.67 11.88 5.40
CA TRP A 158 -6.42 11.50 4.02
C TRP A 158 -5.80 12.63 3.19
N PRO A 159 -4.65 12.38 2.54
CA PRO A 159 -3.96 13.39 1.73
C PRO A 159 -4.62 13.56 0.36
N LEU A 160 -4.54 14.77 -0.20
CA LEU A 160 -5.14 15.11 -1.50
C LEU A 160 -4.66 14.25 -2.67
N PHE A 161 -3.44 13.67 -2.62
CA PHE A 161 -2.98 12.77 -3.69
C PHE A 161 -3.83 11.50 -3.84
N LEU A 162 -4.67 11.15 -2.85
CA LEU A 162 -5.61 10.03 -3.01
C LEU A 162 -6.70 10.34 -4.03
N PHE A 163 -7.01 11.60 -4.28
CA PHE A 163 -8.13 12.01 -5.12
C PHE A 163 -7.68 12.37 -6.53
N GLU A 164 -8.51 12.02 -7.51
CA GLU A 164 -8.37 12.45 -8.90
C GLU A 164 -8.21 13.98 -8.97
N ASN A 165 -7.25 14.44 -9.78
CA ASN A 165 -6.89 15.86 -9.91
C ASN A 165 -6.51 16.57 -8.60
N GLN A 166 -6.36 15.84 -7.50
CA GLN A 166 -6.14 16.39 -6.15
C GLN A 166 -7.29 17.27 -5.65
N GLU A 167 -8.51 16.96 -6.08
CA GLU A 167 -9.72 17.68 -5.68
C GLU A 167 -10.60 16.79 -4.79
N PHE A 168 -10.94 17.29 -3.61
CA PHE A 168 -11.81 16.58 -2.68
C PHE A 168 -13.22 17.16 -2.71
N ASN A 169 -14.21 16.32 -3.01
CA ASN A 169 -15.62 16.67 -2.92
C ASN A 169 -16.15 16.33 -1.52
N ARG A 170 -16.59 17.35 -0.77
CA ARG A 170 -17.12 17.17 0.59
C ARG A 170 -18.49 16.51 0.63
N GLU A 171 -19.25 16.58 -0.47
CA GLU A 171 -20.59 15.99 -0.57
C GLU A 171 -20.53 14.53 -1.04
N ASP A 172 -19.41 14.12 -1.65
CA ASP A 172 -19.19 12.75 -2.13
C ASP A 172 -17.72 12.38 -2.00
N VAL A 173 -17.40 11.64 -0.94
CA VAL A 173 -16.04 11.17 -0.66
C VAL A 173 -15.53 10.23 -1.76
N TRP A 174 -16.40 9.53 -2.49
CA TRP A 174 -15.99 8.57 -3.52
C TRP A 174 -15.64 9.23 -4.85
N ALA A 175 -16.03 10.50 -5.03
CA ALA A 175 -15.68 11.28 -6.21
C ALA A 175 -14.15 11.38 -6.33
N GLY A 176 -13.58 10.69 -7.33
CA GLY A 176 -12.15 10.66 -7.59
C GLY A 176 -11.31 9.90 -6.55
N PHE A 177 -11.90 9.29 -5.52
CA PHE A 177 -11.15 8.62 -4.46
C PHE A 177 -10.35 7.42 -4.98
N LEU A 178 -9.06 7.40 -4.65
CA LEU A 178 -8.05 6.43 -5.12
C LEU A 178 -7.92 6.36 -6.65
N LYS A 179 -8.26 7.44 -7.38
CA LYS A 179 -8.19 7.52 -8.85
C LYS A 179 -7.16 8.50 -9.38
N ASN A 180 -6.26 8.98 -8.53
CA ASN A 180 -5.18 9.88 -8.95
C ASN A 180 -4.19 9.17 -9.89
N GLU A 181 -3.80 9.82 -10.99
CA GLU A 181 -2.84 9.30 -11.97
C GLU A 181 -1.51 8.85 -11.33
N TYR A 182 -1.01 9.53 -10.29
CA TYR A 182 0.24 9.12 -9.63
C TYR A 182 0.10 7.76 -8.92
N LEU A 183 -1.12 7.39 -8.47
CA LEU A 183 -1.39 6.04 -7.96
C LEU A 183 -1.35 5.02 -9.09
N VAL A 184 -1.97 5.32 -10.24
CA VAL A 184 -1.98 4.44 -11.42
C VAL A 184 -0.56 4.20 -11.91
N GLN A 185 0.25 5.26 -12.04
CA GLN A 185 1.66 5.16 -12.42
C GLN A 185 2.46 4.33 -11.42
N ALA A 186 2.26 4.53 -10.11
CA ALA A 186 2.93 3.72 -9.08
C ALA A 186 2.49 2.24 -9.12
N TYR A 187 1.22 1.97 -9.40
CA TYR A 187 0.70 0.61 -9.59
C TYR A 187 1.37 -0.07 -10.78
N LEU A 188 1.41 0.60 -11.94
CA LEU A 188 2.08 0.09 -13.13
C LEU A 188 3.57 -0.15 -12.89
N TRP A 189 4.24 0.73 -12.12
CA TRP A 189 5.64 0.58 -11.78
C TRP A 189 5.91 -0.71 -11.00
N VAL A 190 5.07 -1.01 -10.00
CA VAL A 190 5.22 -2.18 -9.13
C VAL A 190 4.74 -3.46 -9.83
N PHE A 191 3.55 -3.45 -10.42
CA PHE A 191 2.91 -4.68 -10.90
C PHE A 191 3.25 -5.04 -12.35
N ILE A 192 3.55 -4.05 -13.19
CA ILE A 192 3.82 -4.27 -14.61
C ILE A 192 5.31 -4.09 -14.89
N CYS A 193 5.80 -2.85 -14.94
CA CYS A 193 7.22 -2.50 -14.99
C CYS A 193 7.42 -0.98 -14.90
N PRO A 194 8.60 -0.50 -14.48
CA PRO A 194 8.91 0.93 -14.39
C PRO A 194 8.69 1.71 -15.69
N THR A 195 8.93 1.09 -16.85
CA THR A 195 8.75 1.74 -18.16
C THR A 195 7.28 1.94 -18.52
N ALA A 196 6.36 1.09 -18.03
CA ALA A 196 4.93 1.24 -18.26
C ALA A 196 4.34 2.44 -17.50
N ALA A 197 4.95 2.82 -16.38
CA ALA A 197 4.50 3.92 -15.53
C ALA A 197 4.82 5.32 -16.07
N ARG A 198 5.72 5.44 -17.05
CA ARG A 198 6.22 6.74 -17.54
C ARG A 198 5.38 7.28 -18.69
N LYS A 199 5.01 8.57 -18.63
CA LYS A 199 4.26 9.27 -19.68
C LYS A 199 5.05 9.36 -20.99
N SER A 200 6.39 9.50 -20.91
CA SER A 200 7.26 9.45 -22.08
C SER A 200 7.39 8.01 -22.60
N LYS A 201 6.36 7.52 -23.30
CA LYS A 201 6.32 6.20 -23.95
C LYS A 201 7.31 6.11 -25.11
N LYS A 202 8.62 6.15 -24.85
CA LYS A 202 9.58 5.56 -25.78
C LYS A 202 9.43 4.05 -25.64
N SER A 203 9.07 3.36 -26.72
CA SER A 203 8.73 1.94 -26.75
C SER A 203 9.92 1.07 -26.35
N ILE A 204 10.16 0.93 -25.04
CA ILE A 204 11.12 -0.01 -24.50
C ILE A 204 10.29 -1.21 -24.04
N LYS A 205 10.39 -2.30 -24.81
CA LYS A 205 9.79 -3.59 -24.42
C LYS A 205 10.40 -4.01 -23.09
N ALA A 206 9.57 -4.35 -22.11
CA ALA A 206 10.04 -4.90 -20.84
C ALA A 206 10.84 -6.19 -21.11
N THR A 207 12.01 -6.31 -20.51
CA THR A 207 12.90 -7.48 -20.68
C THR A 207 12.58 -8.61 -19.70
N LYS A 208 11.72 -8.34 -18.70
CA LYS A 208 11.30 -9.28 -17.66
C LYS A 208 9.79 -9.22 -17.48
N GLN A 209 9.21 -10.34 -17.04
CA GLN A 209 7.80 -10.40 -16.64
C GLN A 209 7.55 -9.48 -15.44
N GLY A 210 6.41 -8.79 -15.44
CA GLY A 210 5.96 -7.97 -14.31
C GLY A 210 5.48 -8.81 -13.14
N ASN A 211 5.41 -8.22 -11.94
CA ASN A 211 4.94 -8.92 -10.75
C ASN A 211 3.52 -9.48 -10.89
N ALA A 212 2.63 -8.79 -11.63
CA ALA A 212 1.29 -9.31 -11.91
C ALA A 212 1.35 -10.58 -12.76
N GLN A 213 2.11 -10.57 -13.86
CA GLN A 213 2.27 -11.73 -14.74
C GLN A 213 2.92 -12.92 -14.04
N ILE A 214 3.95 -12.67 -13.23
CA ILE A 214 4.67 -13.70 -12.47
C ILE A 214 3.73 -14.48 -11.55
N HIS A 215 2.73 -13.82 -10.97
CA HIS A 215 1.80 -14.42 -10.03
C HIS A 215 0.40 -14.69 -10.62
N GLY A 216 0.23 -14.52 -11.94
CA GLY A 216 -1.06 -14.73 -12.61
C GLY A 216 -2.16 -13.77 -12.16
N MET A 217 -1.80 -12.59 -11.67
CA MET A 217 -2.74 -11.57 -11.20
C MET A 217 -3.44 -10.92 -12.40
N THR A 218 -4.74 -11.15 -12.53
CA THR A 218 -5.58 -10.65 -13.63
C THR A 218 -6.47 -9.48 -13.25
N SER A 219 -6.61 -9.21 -11.95
CA SER A 219 -7.37 -8.08 -11.43
C SER A 219 -6.67 -7.48 -10.21
N VAL A 220 -6.91 -6.19 -9.97
CA VAL A 220 -6.48 -5.51 -8.76
C VAL A 220 -7.22 -6.05 -7.53
N THR A 221 -6.63 -5.84 -6.35
CA THR A 221 -7.27 -6.09 -5.05
C THR A 221 -7.27 -4.80 -4.21
N ILE A 222 -8.20 -4.69 -3.25
CA ILE A 222 -8.20 -3.62 -2.23
C ILE A 222 -6.80 -3.47 -1.62
N ALA A 223 -6.22 -4.58 -1.14
CA ALA A 223 -4.88 -4.59 -0.55
C ALA A 223 -3.81 -4.02 -1.48
N SER A 224 -3.86 -4.34 -2.78
CA SER A 224 -2.88 -3.84 -3.75
C SER A 224 -3.01 -2.34 -4.01
N ILE A 225 -4.22 -1.79 -4.06
CA ILE A 225 -4.45 -0.36 -4.22
C ILE A 225 -3.97 0.40 -2.98
N VAL A 226 -4.36 -0.07 -1.78
CA VAL A 226 -3.96 0.54 -0.50
C VAL A 226 -2.45 0.45 -0.29
N TYR A 227 -1.84 -0.67 -0.71
CA TYR A 227 -0.39 -0.82 -0.70
C TYR A 227 0.29 0.26 -1.52
N ILE A 228 -0.17 0.50 -2.75
CA ILE A 228 0.36 1.55 -3.61
C ILE A 228 0.16 2.94 -3.02
N ALA A 229 -1.04 3.26 -2.51
CA ALA A 229 -1.30 4.53 -1.83
C ALA A 229 -0.34 4.75 -0.65
N THR A 230 -0.08 3.71 0.13
CA THR A 230 0.86 3.75 1.26
C THR A 230 2.30 4.01 0.79
N GLN A 231 2.74 3.33 -0.28
CA GLN A 231 4.07 3.54 -0.86
C GLN A 231 4.23 4.97 -1.44
N VAL A 232 3.20 5.50 -2.10
CA VAL A 232 3.20 6.87 -2.62
C VAL A 232 3.26 7.90 -1.49
N ARG A 233 2.44 7.75 -0.43
CA ARG A 233 2.52 8.61 0.76
C ARG A 233 3.93 8.62 1.31
N PHE A 234 4.51 7.45 1.52
CA PHE A 234 5.88 7.33 2.03
C PHE A 234 6.92 7.95 1.10
N ALA A 235 6.76 7.85 -0.22
CA ALA A 235 7.68 8.47 -1.17
C ALA A 235 7.59 10.01 -1.16
N LEU A 236 6.43 10.59 -0.87
CA LEU A 236 6.22 12.04 -0.82
C LEU A 236 6.70 12.69 0.49
N THR A 237 6.74 11.94 1.60
CA THR A 237 7.22 12.47 2.89
C THR A 237 8.75 12.57 2.94
N ASN A 238 9.29 13.19 3.99
CA ASN A 238 10.71 13.14 4.36
C ASN A 238 11.03 12.05 5.42
N ALA A 239 10.04 11.23 5.80
CA ALA A 239 10.19 10.27 6.89
C ALA A 239 11.26 9.18 6.61
N GLU A 240 12.07 8.80 7.58
CA GLU A 240 12.98 7.66 7.40
C GLU A 240 12.26 6.33 7.64
N PRO A 241 12.66 5.22 6.99
CA PRO A 241 11.99 3.92 7.11
C PRO A 241 12.02 3.29 8.52
N PHE A 242 12.74 3.89 9.48
CA PHE A 242 12.98 3.33 10.81
C PHE A 242 12.92 4.40 11.91
N SER A 243 11.71 4.74 12.35
CA SER A 243 11.50 5.25 13.71
C SER A 243 11.62 4.07 14.68
N ARG A 244 12.67 4.04 15.51
CA ARG A 244 12.99 2.90 16.39
C ARG A 244 12.00 2.69 17.55
N SER A 245 11.00 3.55 17.73
CA SER A 245 10.16 3.60 18.93
C SER A 245 8.73 3.07 18.77
N ASP A 246 8.20 2.92 17.55
CA ASP A 246 6.80 2.52 17.38
C ASP A 246 6.65 1.03 17.07
N ARG A 247 5.84 0.33 17.87
CA ARG A 247 5.40 -1.06 17.57
C ARG A 247 4.55 -1.13 16.29
N VAL A 248 3.98 0.00 15.85
CA VAL A 248 3.18 0.16 14.62
C VAL A 248 3.67 1.40 13.88
N THR A 249 4.20 1.24 12.67
CA THR A 249 4.68 2.38 11.89
C THR A 249 3.53 3.26 11.39
N ASP A 250 3.76 4.56 11.20
CA ASP A 250 2.79 5.48 10.59
C ASP A 250 2.26 4.97 9.21
N SER A 251 3.12 4.32 8.42
CA SER A 251 2.71 3.69 7.16
C SER A 251 1.77 2.49 7.35
N GLN A 252 1.96 1.71 8.41
CA GLN A 252 1.06 0.60 8.75
C GLN A 252 -0.30 1.13 9.20
N SER A 253 -0.34 2.15 10.05
CA SER A 253 -1.59 2.75 10.50
C SER A 253 -2.37 3.36 9.33
N PHE A 254 -1.69 4.08 8.42
CA PHE A 254 -2.30 4.62 7.21
C PHE A 254 -2.88 3.53 6.30
N TYR A 255 -2.11 2.45 6.07
CA TYR A 255 -2.58 1.29 5.32
C TYR A 255 -3.83 0.67 5.97
N GLN A 256 -3.81 0.47 7.28
CA GLN A 256 -4.92 -0.16 8.01
C GLN A 256 -6.17 0.71 7.98
N SER A 257 -6.04 2.04 8.10
CA SER A 257 -7.15 2.99 7.99
C SER A 257 -7.84 2.88 6.63
N LEU A 258 -7.09 3.00 5.52
CA LEU A 258 -7.64 2.89 4.17
C LEU A 258 -8.21 1.51 3.89
N TYR A 259 -7.53 0.45 4.33
CA TYR A 259 -8.02 -0.91 4.14
C TYR A 259 -9.35 -1.12 4.85
N ARG A 260 -9.48 -0.72 6.11
CA ARG A 260 -10.73 -0.85 6.87
C ARG A 260 -11.87 -0.05 6.25
N PHE A 261 -11.58 1.15 5.73
CA PHE A 261 -12.59 1.93 5.02
C PHE A 261 -13.11 1.19 3.77
N LEU A 262 -12.21 0.65 2.95
CA LEU A 262 -12.58 -0.09 1.73
C LEU A 262 -13.16 -1.50 2.00
N ASP A 263 -12.91 -2.06 3.17
CA ASP A 263 -13.37 -3.38 3.57
C ASP A 263 -14.70 -3.32 4.37
N ASN A 264 -15.25 -2.12 4.56
CA ASN A 264 -16.54 -1.91 5.20
C ASN A 264 -17.67 -2.42 4.28
N PRO A 265 -18.51 -3.39 4.72
CA PRO A 265 -19.63 -3.91 3.93
C PRO A 265 -20.64 -2.85 3.48
N ASP A 266 -20.77 -1.75 4.22
CA ASP A 266 -21.71 -0.67 3.88
C ASP A 266 -21.35 0.03 2.56
N TYR A 267 -20.09 -0.08 2.12
CA TYR A 267 -19.57 0.60 0.92
C TYR A 267 -19.26 -0.38 -0.23
N HIS A 268 -19.83 -1.58 -0.21
CA HIS A 268 -19.48 -2.63 -1.18
C HIS A 268 -19.76 -2.22 -2.64
N GLU A 269 -20.82 -1.44 -2.90
CA GLU A 269 -21.15 -0.98 -4.25
C GLU A 269 -20.10 -0.01 -4.79
N GLU A 270 -19.70 0.98 -3.98
CA GLU A 270 -18.68 1.96 -4.34
C GLU A 270 -17.29 1.34 -4.47
N VAL A 271 -16.97 0.37 -3.60
CA VAL A 271 -15.73 -0.41 -3.68
C VAL A 271 -15.70 -1.27 -4.94
N ASP A 272 -16.80 -1.92 -5.30
CA ASP A 272 -16.89 -2.69 -6.54
C ASP A 272 -16.70 -1.80 -7.77
N ASP A 273 -17.28 -0.59 -7.78
CA ASP A 273 -17.10 0.38 -8.85
C ASP A 273 -15.67 0.94 -8.91
N LEU A 274 -15.03 1.15 -7.76
CA LEU A 274 -13.61 1.48 -7.70
C LEU A 274 -12.75 0.35 -8.30
N LEU A 275 -12.99 -0.91 -7.92
CA LEU A 275 -12.25 -2.05 -8.43
C LEU A 275 -12.49 -2.24 -9.95
N LYS A 276 -13.71 -2.02 -10.45
CA LYS A 276 -14.01 -2.02 -11.89
C LYS A 276 -13.26 -0.92 -12.64
N TRP A 277 -13.13 0.28 -12.06
CA TRP A 277 -12.39 1.38 -12.68
C TRP A 277 -10.89 1.07 -12.80
N TRP A 278 -10.33 0.38 -11.81
CA TRP A 278 -8.90 0.02 -11.79
C TRP A 278 -8.51 -1.14 -12.72
N ASN A 279 -9.46 -2.02 -13.07
CA ASN A 279 -9.24 -3.20 -13.92
C ASN A 279 -9.35 -2.87 -15.42
#